data_AF-A0A7L1DN56-F1
#
_entry.id   AF-A0A7L1DN56-F1
#
_cell.length_a   1.000
_cell.length_b   1.000
_cell.length_c   1.000
_cell.angle_alpha   90.00
_cell.angle_beta   90.00
_cell.angle_gamma   90.00
#
_symmetry.space_group_name_H-M   'P 1'
#
loop_
_entity.id
_entity.type
_entity.pdbx_description
1 polymer ?
#
loop_
_entity_poly.entity_id
_entity_poly.type
_entity_poly.pdbx_seq_one_letter_code
_entity_poly.pdbx_strand_id
1 'polypeptide(L)'
;YLGSDHKTFLTFAKKSRLQPVYLTAEVSYLTCWKAVFLDPQLRLEYEGFPVLANSKIIITHCYTNRNLAIPRNFCVWSHFGKECEVVCHNYLDSHRVEEDKNHWEIITGNPGDEGGTMTDRPK
;
A
#
# COMPACT_ATOMS: atom_id res chain seq x y z
N TYR A 1 -1.29 6.14 -12.70
CA TYR A 1 -2.13 5.43 -11.73
C TYR A 1 -1.42 4.18 -11.23
N LEU A 2 -1.58 3.87 -9.93
CA LEU A 2 -1.06 2.64 -9.33
C LEU A 2 -1.99 1.49 -9.74
N GLY A 3 -1.44 0.42 -10.32
CA GLY A 3 -2.21 -0.71 -10.82
C GLY A 3 -1.64 -2.05 -10.37
N SER A 4 -2.49 -3.08 -10.39
CA SER A 4 -2.14 -4.46 -10.06
C SER A 4 -3.08 -5.44 -10.77
N ASP A 5 -2.62 -6.66 -11.01
CA ASP A 5 -3.45 -7.73 -11.58
C ASP A 5 -2.98 -9.09 -11.08
N HIS A 6 -3.82 -10.12 -11.16
CA HIS A 6 -3.52 -11.47 -10.74
C HIS A 6 -2.15 -11.95 -11.28
N LYS A 7 -1.39 -12.58 -10.39
CA LYS A 7 -0.13 -13.22 -10.75
C LYS A 7 -0.40 -14.31 -11.80
N THR A 8 0.32 -14.26 -12.91
CA THR A 8 0.36 -15.35 -13.90
C THR A 8 1.77 -15.91 -14.04
N PHE A 9 1.94 -16.92 -14.90
CA PHE A 9 3.28 -17.42 -15.25
C PHE A 9 4.12 -16.39 -16.03
N LEU A 10 3.47 -15.40 -16.66
CA LEU A 10 4.14 -14.35 -17.44
C LEU A 10 4.29 -13.06 -16.63
N THR A 11 3.38 -12.82 -15.67
CA THR A 11 3.29 -11.56 -14.91
C THR A 11 3.44 -11.82 -13.41
N PHE A 12 4.62 -11.46 -12.87
CA PHE A 12 4.93 -11.56 -11.45
C PHE A 12 6.01 -10.56 -11.05
N ALA A 13 6.07 -10.24 -9.76
CA ALA A 13 7.10 -9.38 -9.18
C ALA A 13 8.50 -10.01 -9.33
N LYS A 14 9.48 -9.25 -9.81
CA LYS A 14 10.77 -9.78 -10.30
C LYS A 14 11.55 -10.57 -9.25
N LYS A 15 11.44 -10.23 -7.97
CA LYS A 15 12.21 -10.87 -6.87
C LYS A 15 11.36 -11.86 -6.09
N SER A 16 10.28 -11.41 -5.48
CA SER A 16 9.41 -12.24 -4.64
C SER A 16 8.56 -13.24 -5.43
N ARG A 17 8.41 -13.02 -6.75
CA ARG A 17 7.45 -13.74 -7.61
C ARG A 17 6.01 -13.65 -7.09
N LEU A 18 5.66 -12.59 -6.39
CA LEU A 18 4.29 -12.30 -5.93
C LEU A 18 3.51 -11.51 -6.98
N GLN A 19 2.27 -11.14 -6.65
CA GLN A 19 1.44 -10.30 -7.51
C GLN A 19 2.13 -8.95 -7.73
N PRO A 20 2.39 -8.54 -8.99
CA PRO A 20 3.14 -7.33 -9.28
C PRO A 20 2.28 -6.08 -9.06
N VAL A 21 2.93 -5.00 -8.63
CA VAL A 21 2.36 -3.66 -8.60
C VAL A 21 3.14 -2.80 -9.60
N TYR A 22 2.43 -2.00 -10.38
CA TYR A 22 3.01 -1.21 -11.47
C TYR A 22 2.32 0.15 -11.62
N LEU A 23 2.94 1.03 -12.41
CA LEU A 23 2.35 2.32 -12.79
C LEU A 23 1.87 2.24 -14.24
N THR A 24 0.66 2.74 -14.49
CA THR A 24 0.07 2.86 -15.83
C THR A 24 -0.54 4.25 -16.04
N ALA A 25 -0.59 4.72 -17.28
CA ALA A 25 -1.28 5.97 -17.64
C ALA A 25 -2.80 5.80 -17.77
N GLU A 26 -3.28 4.57 -17.89
CA GLU A 26 -4.69 4.26 -18.11
C GLU A 26 -5.44 4.10 -16.80
N VAL A 27 -6.62 4.72 -16.69
CA VAL A 27 -7.56 4.47 -15.59
C VAL A 27 -8.38 3.23 -15.91
N SER A 28 -8.35 2.24 -15.02
CA SER A 28 -9.18 1.04 -15.12
C SER A 28 -9.52 0.50 -13.74
N TYR A 29 -10.36 -0.53 -13.67
CA TYR A 29 -10.66 -1.18 -12.40
C TYR A 29 -9.41 -1.84 -11.75
N LEU A 30 -8.39 -2.16 -12.55
CA LEU A 30 -7.08 -2.63 -12.07
C LEU A 30 -6.25 -1.54 -11.38
N THR A 31 -6.71 -0.29 -11.44
CA THR A 31 -6.09 0.85 -10.76
C THR A 31 -6.92 1.35 -9.57
N CYS A 32 -8.00 0.64 -9.23
CA CYS A 32 -8.86 0.97 -8.10
C CYS A 32 -8.31 0.34 -6.81
N TRP A 33 -8.17 1.18 -5.79
CA TRP A 33 -7.73 0.79 -4.45
C TRP A 33 -8.69 1.35 -3.41
N LYS A 34 -8.83 0.64 -2.30
CA LYS A 34 -9.59 1.09 -1.14
C LYS A 34 -8.67 1.20 0.08
N ALA A 35 -8.87 2.27 0.85
CA ALA A 35 -8.31 2.36 2.19
C ALA A 35 -9.24 1.61 3.15
N VAL A 36 -8.67 0.74 3.97
CA VAL A 36 -9.38 -0.11 4.92
C VAL A 36 -8.83 0.14 6.30
N PHE A 37 -9.72 0.18 7.30
CA PHE A 37 -9.32 0.35 8.69
C PHE A 37 -8.40 -0.79 9.15
N LEU A 38 -7.44 -0.44 10.00
CA LEU A 38 -6.37 -1.34 10.43
C LEU A 38 -6.93 -2.58 11.13
N ASP A 39 -7.73 -2.37 12.17
CA ASP A 39 -8.35 -3.44 12.96
C ASP A 39 -9.48 -4.09 12.16
N PRO A 40 -9.38 -5.40 11.82
CA PRO A 40 -10.44 -6.12 11.11
C PRO A 40 -11.80 -6.08 11.80
N GLN A 41 -11.84 -6.01 13.14
CA GLN A 41 -13.09 -6.04 13.91
C GLN A 41 -13.85 -4.72 13.87
N LEU A 42 -13.17 -3.62 13.53
CA LEU A 42 -13.75 -2.27 13.51
C LEU A 42 -14.04 -1.78 12.08
N ARG A 43 -13.84 -2.62 11.06
CA ARG A 43 -13.97 -2.19 9.65
C ARG A 43 -15.39 -1.78 9.28
N LEU A 44 -16.40 -2.42 9.87
CA LEU A 44 -17.81 -2.13 9.58
C LEU A 44 -18.24 -0.81 10.24
N GLU A 45 -17.80 -0.60 11.47
CA GLU A 45 -18.08 0.57 12.30
C GLU A 45 -17.46 1.83 11.71
N TYR A 46 -16.29 1.71 11.10
CA TYR A 46 -15.57 2.80 10.46
C TYR A 46 -15.82 2.89 8.94
N GLU A 47 -16.76 2.11 8.39
CA GLU A 47 -17.11 2.20 6.98
C GLU A 47 -17.73 3.58 6.67
N GLY A 48 -17.23 4.23 5.61
CA GLY A 48 -17.70 5.56 5.20
C GLY A 48 -17.13 6.73 6.00
N PHE A 49 -16.37 6.48 7.09
CA PHE A 49 -15.66 7.53 7.81
C PHE A 49 -14.44 8.03 7.02
N PRO A 50 -14.05 9.30 7.19
CA PRO A 50 -12.85 9.84 6.54
C PRO A 50 -11.58 9.14 7.03
N VAL A 51 -10.61 8.94 6.12
CA VAL A 51 -9.30 8.39 6.47
C VAL A 51 -8.46 9.47 7.15
N LEU A 52 -8.06 9.21 8.38
CA LEU A 52 -7.20 10.13 9.14
C LEU A 52 -5.78 10.15 8.59
N ALA A 53 -5.19 11.34 8.49
CA ALA A 53 -3.77 11.48 8.22
C ALA A 53 -2.94 10.94 9.39
N ASN A 54 -1.70 10.54 9.10
CA ASN A 54 -0.75 10.02 10.10
C ASN A 54 -1.28 8.84 10.92
N SER A 55 -2.24 8.11 10.35
CA SER A 55 -2.86 6.93 10.96
C SER A 55 -2.59 5.71 10.08
N LYS A 56 -2.32 4.57 10.73
CA LYS A 56 -2.08 3.32 10.03
C LYS A 56 -3.38 2.80 9.41
N ILE A 57 -3.28 2.39 8.16
CA ILE A 57 -4.36 1.81 7.36
C ILE A 57 -3.84 0.61 6.57
N ILE A 58 -4.77 -0.15 6.01
CA ILE A 58 -4.50 -1.13 4.97
C ILE A 58 -4.94 -0.54 3.62
N ILE A 59 -4.14 -0.72 2.59
CA ILE A 59 -4.52 -0.34 1.22
C ILE A 59 -4.80 -1.64 0.46
N THR A 60 -6.04 -1.87 0.05
CA THR A 60 -6.47 -3.11 -0.62
C THR A 60 -6.80 -2.83 -2.08
N HIS A 61 -6.28 -3.65 -2.98
CA HIS A 61 -6.62 -3.61 -4.39
C HIS A 61 -8.05 -4.10 -4.62
N CYS A 62 -8.89 -3.29 -5.26
CA CYS A 62 -10.33 -3.59 -5.37
C CYS A 62 -10.61 -4.84 -6.22
N TYR A 63 -9.85 -5.05 -7.29
CA TYR A 63 -10.09 -6.17 -8.21
C TYR A 63 -9.65 -7.53 -7.62
N THR A 64 -8.47 -7.60 -7.00
CA THR A 64 -7.93 -8.89 -6.51
C THR A 64 -8.12 -9.13 -5.02
N ASN A 65 -8.65 -8.15 -4.28
CA ASN A 65 -8.79 -8.17 -2.82
C ASN A 65 -7.48 -8.53 -2.09
N ARG A 66 -6.35 -8.05 -2.65
CA ARG A 66 -5.01 -8.20 -2.07
C ARG A 66 -4.49 -6.87 -1.55
N ASN A 67 -3.78 -6.92 -0.44
CA ASN A 67 -3.24 -5.75 0.23
C ASN A 67 -1.92 -5.32 -0.40
N LEU A 68 -1.71 -4.01 -0.50
CA LEU A 68 -0.43 -3.44 -0.87
C LEU A 68 0.59 -3.78 0.24
N ALA A 69 1.77 -4.23 -0.16
CA ALA A 69 2.76 -4.75 0.77
C ALA A 69 4.19 -4.40 0.37
N ILE A 70 5.07 -4.27 1.37
CA ILE A 70 6.52 -4.20 1.19
C ILE A 70 7.16 -5.39 1.89
N PRO A 71 7.53 -6.46 1.17
CA PRO A 71 8.37 -7.51 1.71
C PRO A 71 9.81 -7.01 1.85
N ARG A 72 10.17 -6.57 3.07
CA ARG A 72 11.46 -5.94 3.43
C ARG A 72 12.71 -6.82 3.18
N ASN A 73 12.53 -8.09 2.83
CA ASN A 73 13.59 -9.01 2.43
C ASN A 73 13.96 -8.92 0.94
N PHE A 74 13.14 -8.27 0.11
CA PHE A 74 13.40 -8.13 -1.33
C PHE A 74 13.70 -6.67 -1.69
N CYS A 75 14.90 -6.20 -1.31
CA CYS A 75 15.36 -4.85 -1.64
C CYS A 75 16.58 -4.89 -2.57
N VAL A 76 16.66 -3.91 -3.46
CA VAL A 76 17.70 -3.74 -4.48
C VAL A 76 18.34 -2.36 -4.36
N TRP A 77 19.59 -2.24 -4.80
CA TRP A 77 20.23 -0.95 -4.95
C TRP A 77 19.86 -0.36 -6.31
N SER A 78 19.37 0.88 -6.29
CA SER A 78 19.15 1.70 -7.48
C SER A 78 19.91 3.02 -7.34
N HIS A 79 19.78 3.89 -8.35
CA HIS A 79 20.33 5.24 -8.33
C HIS A 79 19.77 6.11 -7.19
N PHE A 80 18.63 5.72 -6.61
CA PHE A 80 17.96 6.44 -5.51
C PHE A 80 18.24 5.83 -4.13
N GLY A 81 19.12 4.82 -4.05
CA GLY A 81 19.48 4.13 -2.82
C GLY A 81 18.90 2.72 -2.74
N LYS A 82 18.71 2.22 -1.52
CA LYS A 82 18.19 0.88 -1.27
C LYS A 82 16.66 0.90 -1.29
N GLU A 83 16.08 0.40 -2.37
CA GLU A 83 14.64 0.36 -2.59
C GLU A 83 14.11 -1.06 -2.41
N CYS A 84 12.93 -1.20 -1.82
CA CYS A 84 12.29 -2.50 -1.63
C CYS A 84 11.19 -2.73 -2.67
N GLU A 85 11.01 -3.99 -3.07
CA GLU A 85 9.94 -4.38 -3.98
C GLU A 85 8.57 -4.08 -3.34
N VAL A 86 7.65 -3.51 -4.12
CA VAL A 86 6.26 -3.28 -3.73
C VAL A 86 5.39 -4.30 -4.46
N VAL A 87 4.51 -4.98 -3.72
CA VAL A 87 3.70 -6.10 -4.24
C VAL A 87 2.27 -6.06 -3.70
N CYS A 88 1.40 -6.89 -4.27
CA CYS A 88 0.10 -7.22 -3.68
C CYS A 88 0.17 -8.58 -2.97
N HIS A 89 0.03 -8.59 -1.66
CA HIS A 89 0.00 -9.82 -0.86
C HIS A 89 -0.65 -9.59 0.50
N ASN A 90 -1.37 -10.59 1.01
CA ASN A 90 -1.95 -10.55 2.35
C ASN A 90 -1.01 -11.30 3.28
N TYR A 91 -0.13 -10.58 3.96
CA TYR A 91 0.68 -11.12 5.05
C TYR A 91 -0.19 -11.14 6.30
N LEU A 92 -0.51 -12.34 6.78
CA LEU A 92 -1.38 -12.54 7.93
C LEU A 92 -0.62 -13.29 9.03
N ASP A 93 -0.85 -12.89 10.27
CA ASP A 93 -0.36 -13.59 11.44
C ASP A 93 -1.18 -14.86 11.75
N SER A 94 -0.86 -15.55 12.86
CA SER A 94 -1.59 -16.73 13.31
C SER A 94 -3.08 -16.48 13.61
N HIS A 95 -3.46 -15.23 13.86
CA HIS A 95 -4.84 -14.81 14.14
C HIS A 95 -5.55 -14.27 12.91
N ARG A 96 -4.94 -14.37 11.72
CA ARG A 96 -5.45 -13.86 10.44
C ARG A 96 -5.57 -12.33 10.39
N VAL A 97 -4.73 -11.63 11.13
CA VAL A 97 -4.62 -10.17 11.12
C VAL A 97 -3.45 -9.75 10.24
N GLU A 98 -3.62 -8.67 9.48
CA GLU A 98 -2.57 -8.14 8.61
C GLU A 98 -1.29 -7.74 9.38
N GLU A 99 -0.14 -8.26 8.93
CA GLU A 99 1.18 -7.93 9.48
C GLU A 99 1.64 -6.50 9.12
N ASP A 100 2.71 -6.04 9.77
CA ASP A 100 3.34 -4.73 9.57
C ASP A 100 3.72 -4.44 8.11
N LYS A 101 4.03 -5.48 7.33
CA LYS A 101 4.32 -5.38 5.88
C LYS A 101 3.16 -4.81 5.07
N ASN A 102 1.93 -4.92 5.58
CA ASN A 102 0.71 -4.41 4.96
C ASN A 102 0.23 -3.07 5.54
N HIS A 103 0.88 -2.54 6.57
CA HIS A 103 0.47 -1.30 7.20
C HIS A 103 1.05 -0.12 6.43
N TRP A 104 0.19 0.83 6.08
CA TRP A 104 0.55 2.07 5.40
C TRP A 104 0.09 3.27 6.22
N GLU A 105 0.75 4.39 6.05
CA GLU A 105 0.38 5.64 6.69
C GLU A 105 0.30 6.72 5.61
N ILE A 106 -0.82 7.44 5.56
CA ILE A 106 -0.97 8.57 4.64
C ILE A 106 -0.45 9.82 5.35
N ILE A 107 0.67 10.34 4.87
CA ILE A 107 1.26 11.58 5.38
C ILE A 107 0.75 12.73 4.51
N THR A 108 0.11 13.70 5.14
CA THR A 108 -0.30 14.96 4.51
C THR A 108 0.67 16.07 4.93
N GLY A 109 1.05 16.95 4.00
CA GLY A 109 1.82 18.15 4.35
C GLY A 109 1.03 19.05 5.32
N ASN A 110 1.75 19.82 6.15
CA ASN A 110 1.12 20.79 7.04
C ASN A 110 0.52 21.91 6.19
N PRO A 111 -0.80 22.20 6.28
CA PRO A 111 -1.44 23.25 5.49
C PRO A 111 -1.10 24.67 5.96
N GLY A 112 -0.04 24.87 6.74
CA GLY A 112 0.40 26.19 7.22
C GLY A 112 0.80 27.15 6.10
N ASP A 113 0.98 28.43 6.46
CA ASP A 113 1.29 29.51 5.52
C ASP A 113 2.60 29.20 4.76
N GLU A 114 2.43 29.01 3.44
CA GLU A 114 3.46 28.80 2.42
C GLU A 114 4.18 27.43 2.40
N GLY A 115 3.53 26.44 1.79
CA GLY A 115 4.24 25.49 0.92
C GLY A 115 5.06 24.40 1.61
N GLY A 116 4.77 24.08 2.87
CA GLY A 116 5.40 22.97 3.59
C GLY A 116 5.29 21.66 2.79
N THR A 117 6.43 21.09 2.43
CA THR A 117 6.48 19.82 1.70
C THR A 117 6.31 18.64 2.66
N MET A 118 5.85 17.49 2.15
CA MET A 118 5.65 16.26 2.96
C MET A 118 6.92 15.79 3.70
N THR A 119 8.09 16.30 3.33
CA THR A 119 9.40 16.03 3.96
C THR A 119 9.67 16.85 5.21
N ASP A 120 8.93 17.95 5.46
CA ASP A 120 9.06 18.77 6.66
C ASP A 120 8.24 18.16 7.80
N ARG A 121 8.82 17.16 8.47
CA ARG A 121 8.25 16.63 9.73
C ARG A 121 8.56 17.58 10.88
N PRO A 122 7.57 17.96 11.73
CA PRO A 122 7.87 18.58 13.00
C PRO A 122 8.65 17.59 13.88
N LYS A 123 9.60 18.11 14.67
CA LYS A 123 10.43 17.35 15.61
C LYS A 123 9.61 16.77 16.75
#